data_AF-A0A8T3NIX5-F1
#
_entry.id   AF-A0A8T3NIX5-F1
#
_cell.length_a   1.000
_cell.length_b   1.000
_cell.length_c   1.000
_cell.angle_alpha   90.00
_cell.angle_beta   90.00
_cell.angle_gamma   90.00
#
_symmetry.space_group_name_H-M   'P 1'
#
loop_
_entity.id
_entity.type
_entity.pdbx_description
1 polymer ?
#
loop_
_entity_poly.entity_id
_entity_poly.type
_entity_poly.pdbx_seq_one_letter_code
_entity_poly.pdbx_strand_id
1 'polypeptide(L)'
;MTRSSHDTATATPTTADTSGLAALVRELDILIRARYPLIAVSTFEELRFRRLIGAVAQLDRHKAKGLYWWSRTGGLRQAAGPRVGPNDRPVPDTEDPFSVLEHIAAAEQGLYVLCDYGAYLAPFGSEEPQLVRRLRELAWTIKARPVTVLFVGPTFPDLPGLEKEVKRIDLPLPDEAEVGHLLRLQLERLADGAGALGVTLAVDQRTEEQLVQGLLGLTETEIENAVAKAAIAHRGIGPASLPLILEEKRAVIRQSGALTYSHPEPADHLGGYANLRQLLHEAAITFTPAARAYGVEPSKGLLLVGLPGTGKDLVKRIASSILGRPLLDLDFGSVMGEGGGVIGSGAMSIKRALGIATTLKGILGLSEFEKAVGGLQSSNRTDGGETARTIALLLNWMAEQQDVFVVATANDVRQLAPEQLRQGRFGQIVFVDLPSPADRADIFRVHLAKRARDPQSFDLEQLAEAADGFSGAEIEAAVKGGLLDAFM
;
A
#
# COMPACT_ATOMS: atom_id res chain seq x y z
N MET A 1 40.37 -24.21 43.36
CA MET A 1 38.92 -24.45 43.53
C MET A 1 38.25 -23.10 43.82
N THR A 2 38.26 -22.18 42.84
CA THR A 2 37.14 -21.91 41.90
C THR A 2 35.91 -21.30 42.57
N ARG A 3 35.97 -19.99 42.83
CA ARG A 3 34.78 -19.14 42.97
C ARG A 3 34.38 -18.69 41.56
N SER A 4 33.25 -19.18 41.06
CA SER A 4 32.61 -18.70 39.84
C SER A 4 31.43 -17.82 40.24
N SER A 5 31.54 -16.53 39.96
CA SER A 5 30.46 -15.56 39.97
C SER A 5 29.62 -15.75 38.72
N HIS A 6 28.43 -16.34 38.85
CA HIS A 6 27.42 -16.30 37.80
C HIS A 6 26.66 -14.98 37.89
N ASP A 7 27.04 -14.09 36.99
CA ASP A 7 26.33 -12.88 36.63
C ASP A 7 25.03 -13.28 35.91
N THR A 8 23.89 -13.11 36.57
CA THR A 8 22.57 -13.25 35.97
C THR A 8 22.29 -12.03 35.11
N ALA A 9 22.80 -12.04 33.88
CA ALA A 9 22.41 -11.12 32.84
C ALA A 9 20.91 -11.33 32.53
N THR A 10 20.10 -10.39 32.96
CA THR A 10 18.71 -10.19 32.52
C THR A 10 18.69 -10.05 31.00
N ALA A 11 18.32 -11.12 30.32
CA ALA A 11 18.01 -11.10 28.90
C ALA A 11 16.80 -10.18 28.68
N THR A 12 17.05 -9.00 28.11
CA THR A 12 16.05 -8.18 27.45
C THR A 12 15.33 -9.02 26.40
N PRO A 13 13.98 -8.97 26.32
CA PRO A 13 13.26 -9.73 25.30
C PRO A 13 13.61 -9.14 23.94
N THR A 14 14.25 -9.97 23.12
CA THR A 14 14.44 -9.76 21.68
C THR A 14 13.09 -9.41 21.06
N THR A 15 13.02 -8.27 20.38
CA THR A 15 11.89 -7.84 19.57
C THR A 15 11.70 -8.82 18.42
N ALA A 16 10.95 -9.89 18.67
CA ALA A 16 10.48 -10.80 17.64
C ALA A 16 9.51 -10.01 16.74
N ASP A 17 9.81 -9.97 15.45
CA ASP A 17 8.94 -9.48 14.38
C ASP A 17 7.56 -10.13 14.53
N THR A 18 6.64 -9.44 15.19
CA THR A 18 5.24 -9.86 15.20
C THR A 18 4.65 -9.49 13.87
N SER A 19 4.21 -10.51 13.12
CA SER A 19 3.41 -10.33 11.91
C SER A 19 2.30 -9.30 12.12
N GLY A 20 2.00 -8.50 11.10
CA GLY A 20 0.95 -7.49 11.08
C GLY A 20 -0.40 -8.08 11.50
N LEU A 21 -0.66 -9.34 11.16
CA LEU A 21 -1.82 -10.10 11.63
C LEU A 21 -1.83 -10.23 13.16
N ALA A 22 -0.71 -10.65 13.76
CA ALA A 22 -0.60 -10.80 15.21
C ALA A 22 -0.71 -9.45 15.93
N ALA A 23 -0.19 -8.38 15.33
CA ALA A 23 -0.36 -7.02 15.85
C ALA A 23 -1.83 -6.60 15.85
N LEU A 24 -2.56 -6.83 14.77
CA LEU A 24 -3.98 -6.47 14.67
C LEU A 24 -4.86 -7.32 15.59
N VAL A 25 -4.58 -8.62 15.72
CA VAL A 25 -5.25 -9.50 16.70
C VAL A 25 -5.07 -8.97 18.12
N ARG A 26 -3.86 -8.51 18.47
CA ARG A 26 -3.60 -7.89 19.78
C ARG A 26 -4.31 -6.54 19.92
N GLU A 27 -4.32 -5.71 18.90
CA GLU A 27 -5.04 -4.42 18.94
C GLU A 27 -6.54 -4.64 19.17
N LEU A 28 -7.16 -5.53 18.39
CA LEU A 28 -8.58 -5.89 18.57
C LEU A 28 -8.85 -6.47 19.96
N ASP A 29 -8.00 -7.36 20.46
CA ASP A 29 -8.09 -7.87 21.83
C ASP A 29 -8.11 -6.74 22.86
N ILE A 30 -7.18 -5.78 22.73
CA ILE A 30 -7.08 -4.63 23.62
C ILE A 30 -8.34 -3.77 23.54
N LEU A 31 -8.80 -3.42 22.34
CA LEU A 31 -9.99 -2.58 22.14
C LEU A 31 -11.27 -3.24 22.69
N ILE A 32 -11.45 -4.54 22.43
CA ILE A 32 -12.58 -5.32 22.92
C ILE A 32 -12.56 -5.40 24.46
N ARG A 33 -11.38 -5.54 25.08
CA ARG A 33 -11.23 -5.59 26.55
C ARG A 33 -11.38 -4.23 27.21
N ALA A 34 -10.94 -3.17 26.53
CA ALA A 34 -11.12 -1.78 26.94
C ALA A 34 -12.57 -1.29 26.74
N ARG A 35 -13.48 -2.16 26.27
CA ARG A 35 -14.91 -1.90 26.07
C ARG A 35 -15.16 -0.74 25.12
N TYR A 36 -14.37 -0.67 24.04
CA TYR A 36 -14.75 0.14 22.90
C TYR A 36 -16.06 -0.41 22.32
N PRO A 37 -17.16 0.35 22.37
CA PRO A 37 -18.47 -0.19 22.02
C PRO A 37 -18.62 -0.37 20.51
N LEU A 38 -18.08 0.57 19.73
CA LEU A 38 -18.15 0.59 18.28
C LEU A 38 -16.74 0.66 17.68
N ILE A 39 -16.45 -0.28 16.79
CA ILE A 39 -15.18 -0.35 16.04
C ILE A 39 -15.53 -0.42 14.56
N ALA A 40 -14.89 0.38 13.73
CA ALA A 40 -15.03 0.32 12.28
C ALA A 40 -13.73 -0.19 11.66
N VAL A 41 -13.82 -1.31 10.93
CA VAL A 41 -12.72 -1.97 10.25
C VAL A 41 -12.85 -1.75 8.75
N SER A 42 -11.93 -0.98 8.18
CA SER A 42 -11.91 -0.75 6.73
C SER A 42 -11.13 -1.86 6.03
N THR A 43 -11.78 -2.61 5.15
CA THR A 43 -11.16 -3.69 4.37
C THR A 43 -12.01 -4.14 3.18
N PHE A 44 -11.35 -4.61 2.12
CA PHE A 44 -11.99 -5.35 1.03
C PHE A 44 -11.96 -6.87 1.23
N GLU A 45 -11.25 -7.34 2.26
CA GLU A 45 -11.01 -8.77 2.51
C GLU A 45 -11.89 -9.28 3.66
N GLU A 46 -13.21 -9.23 3.48
CA GLU A 46 -14.18 -9.65 4.51
C GLU A 46 -13.92 -11.09 5.01
N LEU A 47 -13.58 -12.02 4.11
CA LEU A 47 -13.26 -13.40 4.46
C LEU A 47 -11.99 -13.52 5.31
N ARG A 48 -10.95 -12.73 5.00
CA ARG A 48 -9.72 -12.66 5.78
C ARG A 48 -10.00 -12.10 7.17
N PHE A 49 -10.79 -11.02 7.24
CA PHE A 49 -11.23 -10.46 8.52
C PHE A 49 -12.08 -11.46 9.33
N ARG A 50 -12.97 -12.23 8.69
CA ARG A 50 -13.79 -13.26 9.33
C ARG A 50 -12.93 -14.31 10.02
N ARG A 51 -11.84 -14.77 9.38
CA ARG A 51 -10.89 -15.72 10.02
C ARG A 51 -10.15 -15.05 11.19
N LEU A 52 -9.73 -13.80 11.03
CA LEU A 52 -9.03 -13.04 12.06
C LEU A 52 -9.89 -12.85 13.32
N ILE A 53 -11.10 -12.30 13.18
CA ILE A 53 -12.00 -12.08 14.31
C ILE A 53 -12.49 -13.42 14.90
N GLY A 54 -12.58 -14.47 14.08
CA GLY A 54 -12.79 -15.84 14.55
C GLY A 54 -11.69 -16.29 15.52
N ALA A 55 -10.42 -16.07 15.19
CA ALA A 55 -9.29 -16.38 16.08
C ALA A 55 -9.35 -15.56 17.38
N VAL A 56 -9.69 -14.27 17.30
CA VAL A 56 -9.91 -13.41 18.48
C VAL A 56 -11.04 -13.95 19.36
N ALA A 57 -12.16 -14.37 18.75
CA ALA A 57 -13.31 -14.91 19.47
C ALA A 57 -13.02 -16.25 20.16
N GLN A 58 -12.04 -17.03 19.68
CA GLN A 58 -11.63 -18.30 20.30
C GLN A 58 -10.69 -18.14 21.51
N LEU A 59 -10.13 -16.94 21.74
CA LEU A 59 -9.35 -16.67 22.95
C LEU A 59 -10.21 -16.90 24.19
N ASP A 60 -9.66 -17.51 25.24
CA ASP A 60 -10.42 -17.91 26.45
C ASP A 60 -11.24 -16.77 27.05
N ARG A 61 -10.69 -15.55 27.01
CA ARG A 61 -11.32 -14.31 27.50
C ARG A 61 -12.45 -13.76 26.63
N HIS A 62 -12.67 -14.32 25.43
CA HIS A 62 -13.70 -13.90 24.48
C HIS A 62 -14.66 -15.02 24.10
N LYS A 63 -14.25 -16.28 24.27
CA LYS A 63 -15.02 -17.47 23.93
C LYS A 63 -16.45 -17.49 24.48
N ALA A 64 -16.65 -16.96 25.69
CA ALA A 64 -17.97 -16.88 26.32
C ALA A 64 -18.90 -15.83 25.69
N LYS A 65 -18.35 -14.77 25.07
CA LYS A 65 -19.14 -13.68 24.47
C LYS A 65 -19.94 -14.15 23.26
N GLY A 66 -19.36 -15.04 22.47
CA GLY A 66 -19.89 -15.43 21.16
C GLY A 66 -19.59 -14.40 20.07
N LEU A 67 -19.58 -14.88 18.82
CA LEU A 67 -19.36 -14.11 17.61
C LEU A 67 -20.60 -14.20 16.73
N TYR A 68 -21.10 -13.05 16.31
CA TYR A 68 -22.27 -12.91 15.46
C TYR A 68 -21.90 -12.16 14.19
N TRP A 69 -22.46 -12.59 13.08
CA TRP A 69 -22.26 -12.02 11.75
C TRP A 69 -23.59 -11.55 11.21
N TRP A 70 -23.65 -10.32 10.72
CA TRP A 70 -24.83 -9.75 10.11
C TRP A 70 -24.54 -9.34 8.68
N SER A 71 -25.43 -9.71 7.78
CA SER A 71 -25.54 -9.11 6.45
C SER A 71 -27.01 -8.85 6.15
N ARG A 72 -27.26 -7.90 5.24
CA ARG A 72 -28.63 -7.58 4.82
C ARG A 72 -29.39 -8.78 4.23
N THR A 73 -28.67 -9.70 3.59
CA THR A 73 -29.26 -10.89 2.95
C THR A 73 -29.43 -12.06 3.90
N GLY A 74 -28.61 -12.15 4.94
CA GLY A 74 -28.57 -13.30 5.85
C GLY A 74 -29.11 -13.04 7.25
N GLY A 75 -29.43 -11.79 7.58
CA GLY A 75 -29.74 -11.38 8.95
C GLY A 75 -28.57 -11.62 9.90
N LEU A 76 -28.83 -11.57 11.20
CA LEU A 76 -27.84 -11.84 12.23
C LEU A 76 -27.71 -13.35 12.46
N ARG A 77 -26.48 -13.88 12.46
CA ARG A 77 -26.20 -15.30 12.65
C ARG A 77 -25.05 -15.48 13.63
N GLN A 78 -25.20 -16.37 14.60
CA GLN A 78 -24.14 -16.70 15.54
C GLN A 78 -23.16 -17.70 14.88
N ALA A 79 -21.95 -17.23 14.61
CA ALA A 79 -20.88 -17.98 13.93
C ALA A 79 -19.95 -18.72 14.91
N ALA A 80 -19.82 -18.26 16.16
CA ALA A 80 -19.05 -18.95 17.19
C ALA A 80 -19.56 -18.64 18.60
N GLY A 81 -19.17 -19.47 19.57
CA GLY A 81 -19.48 -19.28 20.99
C GLY A 81 -20.37 -20.36 21.60
N PRO A 82 -20.96 -20.10 22.78
CA PRO A 82 -21.76 -21.09 23.49
C PRO A 82 -22.98 -21.52 22.68
N ARG A 83 -23.25 -22.83 22.65
CA ARG A 83 -24.45 -23.43 22.03
C ARG A 83 -24.53 -23.29 20.49
N VAL A 84 -23.42 -22.98 19.82
CA VAL A 84 -23.31 -23.03 18.35
C VAL A 84 -22.93 -24.45 17.92
N GLY A 85 -23.72 -25.02 17.02
CA GLY A 85 -23.45 -26.34 16.42
C GLY A 85 -22.46 -26.23 15.25
N PRO A 86 -22.40 -27.22 14.35
CA PRO A 86 -21.52 -27.16 13.17
C PRO A 86 -21.91 -26.06 12.16
N ASN A 87 -23.13 -25.51 12.26
CA ASN A 87 -23.65 -24.47 11.36
C ASN A 87 -23.95 -23.17 12.12
N ASP A 88 -23.79 -22.04 11.42
CA ASP A 88 -24.18 -20.71 11.90
C ASP A 88 -25.67 -20.69 12.29
N ARG A 89 -25.98 -20.26 13.52
CA ARG A 89 -27.35 -20.21 14.04
C ARG A 89 -28.02 -18.86 13.70
N PRO A 90 -29.10 -18.82 12.91
CA PRO A 90 -29.79 -17.57 12.62
C PRO A 90 -30.53 -17.01 13.84
N VAL A 91 -30.59 -15.69 13.92
CA VAL A 91 -31.40 -14.91 14.85
C VAL A 91 -32.54 -14.28 14.05
N PRO A 92 -33.80 -14.69 14.28
CA PRO A 92 -34.96 -14.19 13.51
C PRO A 92 -35.14 -12.67 13.62
N ASP A 93 -35.78 -12.08 12.61
CA ASP A 93 -36.23 -10.68 12.58
C ASP A 93 -35.11 -9.65 12.76
N THR A 94 -33.93 -9.93 12.20
CA THR A 94 -32.75 -9.07 12.32
C THR A 94 -32.22 -8.61 10.97
N GLU A 95 -32.88 -8.87 9.85
CA GLU A 95 -32.46 -8.47 8.50
C GLU A 95 -32.47 -6.95 8.33
N ASP A 96 -33.30 -6.25 9.10
CA ASP A 96 -33.40 -4.79 9.10
C ASP A 96 -32.28 -4.09 9.88
N PRO A 97 -31.65 -3.03 9.32
CA PRO A 97 -30.63 -2.27 10.03
C PRO A 97 -31.08 -1.75 11.40
N PHE A 98 -32.35 -1.37 11.60
CA PHE A 98 -32.82 -0.96 12.91
C PHE A 98 -32.97 -2.18 13.83
N SER A 99 -33.65 -3.23 13.36
CA SER A 99 -33.92 -4.43 14.18
C SER A 99 -32.66 -5.09 14.72
N VAL A 100 -31.57 -5.15 13.95
CA VAL A 100 -30.29 -5.69 14.45
C VAL A 100 -29.72 -4.85 15.59
N LEU A 101 -29.83 -3.51 15.54
CA LEU A 101 -29.36 -2.66 16.65
C LEU A 101 -30.22 -2.84 17.90
N GLU A 102 -31.52 -3.08 17.76
CA GLU A 102 -32.41 -3.37 18.90
C GLU A 102 -32.05 -4.68 19.58
N HIS A 103 -31.78 -5.72 18.78
CA HIS A 103 -31.28 -6.99 19.29
C HIS A 103 -29.96 -6.81 20.07
N ILE A 104 -29.01 -6.07 19.50
CA ILE A 104 -27.71 -5.81 20.13
C ILE A 104 -27.89 -4.98 21.42
N ALA A 105 -28.80 -4.01 21.44
CA ALA A 105 -29.09 -3.19 22.61
C ALA A 105 -29.61 -4.01 23.80
N ALA A 106 -30.31 -5.12 23.54
CA ALA A 106 -30.81 -6.04 24.55
C ALA A 106 -29.79 -7.12 24.98
N ALA A 107 -28.68 -7.28 24.25
CA ALA A 107 -27.69 -8.30 24.52
C ALA A 107 -26.92 -8.06 25.84
N GLU A 108 -26.61 -9.15 26.55
CA GLU A 108 -25.77 -9.12 27.74
C GLU A 108 -24.27 -9.19 27.38
N GLN A 109 -23.93 -9.90 26.32
CA GLN A 109 -22.58 -10.09 25.81
C GLN A 109 -22.60 -10.44 24.33
N GLY A 110 -21.51 -10.13 23.60
CA GLY A 110 -21.37 -10.54 22.21
C GLY A 110 -20.39 -9.71 21.41
N LEU A 111 -19.75 -10.35 20.43
CA LEU A 111 -19.01 -9.68 19.36
C LEU A 111 -19.90 -9.68 18.12
N TYR A 112 -20.38 -8.52 17.70
CA TYR A 112 -21.32 -8.36 16.59
C TYR A 112 -20.62 -7.75 15.40
N VAL A 113 -20.45 -8.50 14.31
CA VAL A 113 -19.87 -8.00 13.07
C VAL A 113 -20.99 -7.64 12.10
N LEU A 114 -21.06 -6.38 11.69
CA LEU A 114 -22.06 -5.85 10.77
C LEU A 114 -21.41 -5.51 9.43
N CYS A 115 -21.71 -6.30 8.40
CA CYS A 115 -21.13 -6.13 7.07
C CYS A 115 -21.87 -5.06 6.27
N ASP A 116 -21.10 -4.20 5.60
CA ASP A 116 -21.58 -3.10 4.75
C ASP A 116 -22.57 -2.14 5.43
N TYR A 117 -22.60 -2.13 6.76
CA TYR A 117 -23.58 -1.36 7.51
C TYR A 117 -23.41 0.16 7.29
N GLY A 118 -22.19 0.60 6.97
CA GLY A 118 -21.89 2.00 6.66
C GLY A 118 -22.73 2.59 5.53
N ALA A 119 -23.14 1.77 4.55
CA ALA A 119 -23.99 2.21 3.44
C ALA A 119 -25.38 2.68 3.92
N TYR A 120 -25.87 2.17 5.05
CA TYR A 120 -27.15 2.60 5.66
C TYR A 120 -27.00 3.84 6.53
N LEU A 121 -25.79 4.12 7.04
CA LEU A 121 -25.55 5.31 7.87
C LEU A 121 -25.41 6.58 7.04
N ALA A 122 -24.95 6.45 5.80
CA ALA A 122 -24.80 7.56 4.88
C ALA A 122 -25.27 7.17 3.46
N PRO A 123 -26.57 6.87 3.27
CA PRO A 123 -27.09 6.53 1.95
C PRO A 123 -26.84 7.69 0.98
N PHE A 124 -26.21 7.39 -0.16
CA PHE A 124 -25.80 8.39 -1.16
C PHE A 124 -24.91 9.51 -0.59
N GLY A 125 -24.15 9.21 0.48
CA GLY A 125 -23.24 10.16 1.13
C GLY A 125 -23.90 11.15 2.09
N SER A 126 -25.23 11.10 2.25
CA SER A 126 -25.96 11.93 3.22
C SER A 126 -26.24 11.13 4.49
N GLU A 127 -25.96 11.70 5.66
CA GLU A 127 -26.22 11.02 6.94
C GLU A 127 -27.69 10.65 7.08
N GLU A 128 -27.96 9.41 7.53
CA GLU A 128 -29.30 8.98 7.96
C GLU A 128 -29.47 9.28 9.46
N PRO A 129 -30.12 10.40 9.85
CA PRO A 129 -29.99 10.94 11.20
C PRO A 129 -30.51 10.00 12.28
N GLN A 130 -31.54 9.20 11.96
CA GLN A 130 -32.14 8.26 12.90
C GLN A 130 -31.16 7.13 13.25
N LEU A 131 -30.52 6.52 12.23
CA LEU A 131 -29.54 5.46 12.45
C LEU A 131 -28.28 5.97 13.15
N VAL A 132 -27.78 7.14 12.74
CA VAL A 132 -26.62 7.78 13.38
C VAL A 132 -26.90 8.05 14.86
N ARG A 133 -28.08 8.61 15.19
CA ARG A 133 -28.48 8.83 16.58
C ARG A 133 -28.65 7.52 17.35
N ARG A 134 -29.28 6.52 16.74
CA ARG A 134 -29.50 5.19 17.35
C ARG A 134 -28.18 4.49 17.67
N LEU A 135 -27.19 4.56 16.78
CA LEU A 135 -25.85 4.03 17.05
C LEU A 135 -25.15 4.74 18.21
N ARG A 136 -25.30 6.07 18.31
CA ARG A 136 -24.73 6.83 19.44
C ARG A 136 -25.35 6.40 20.77
N GLU A 137 -26.67 6.23 20.80
CA GLU A 137 -27.37 5.72 21.99
C GLU A 137 -27.02 4.26 22.30
N LEU A 138 -26.86 3.43 21.28
CA LEU A 138 -26.39 2.06 21.41
C LEU A 138 -25.00 2.03 22.05
N ALA A 139 -24.07 2.86 21.58
CA ALA A 139 -22.71 2.96 22.10
C ALA A 139 -22.70 3.22 23.61
N TRP A 140 -23.56 4.12 24.10
CA TRP A 140 -23.72 4.38 25.53
C TRP A 140 -24.33 3.20 26.28
N THR A 141 -25.36 2.59 25.68
CA THR A 141 -26.13 1.47 26.25
C THR A 141 -25.28 0.22 26.46
N ILE A 142 -24.37 -0.08 25.53
CA ILE A 142 -23.54 -1.28 25.56
C ILE A 142 -22.19 -1.07 26.26
N LYS A 143 -21.75 0.17 26.52
CA LYS A 143 -20.43 0.49 27.12
C LYS A 143 -20.15 -0.23 28.44
N ALA A 144 -21.18 -0.44 29.25
CA ALA A 144 -21.08 -1.12 30.54
C ALA A 144 -21.07 -2.66 30.42
N ARG A 145 -21.38 -3.21 29.25
CA ARG A 145 -21.53 -4.64 28.98
C ARG A 145 -20.37 -5.15 28.11
N PRO A 146 -20.05 -6.46 28.15
CA PRO A 146 -19.08 -7.09 27.26
C PRO A 146 -19.65 -7.29 25.84
N VAL A 147 -20.23 -6.23 25.27
CA VAL A 147 -20.79 -6.18 23.92
C VAL A 147 -19.95 -5.22 23.08
N THR A 148 -19.49 -5.68 21.92
CA THR A 148 -18.74 -4.86 20.97
C THR A 148 -19.35 -5.05 19.58
N VAL A 149 -19.58 -3.94 18.88
CA VAL A 149 -20.03 -3.91 17.49
C VAL A 149 -18.86 -3.55 16.59
N LEU A 150 -18.59 -4.39 15.60
CA LEU A 150 -17.58 -4.21 14.58
C LEU A 150 -18.26 -3.98 13.24
N PHE A 151 -18.08 -2.81 12.65
CA PHE A 151 -18.48 -2.54 11.28
C PHE A 151 -17.39 -3.00 10.33
N VAL A 152 -17.73 -3.80 9.33
CA VAL A 152 -16.78 -4.29 8.33
C VAL A 152 -17.27 -3.88 6.97
N GLY A 153 -16.39 -3.29 6.18
CA GLY A 153 -16.67 -2.89 4.82
C GLY A 153 -15.48 -2.13 4.23
N PRO A 154 -15.55 -1.80 2.94
CA PRO A 154 -14.47 -1.11 2.25
C PRO A 154 -14.21 0.29 2.82
N THR A 155 -15.27 0.98 3.26
CA THR A 155 -15.19 2.23 4.03
C THR A 155 -16.18 2.28 5.17
N PHE A 156 -15.86 3.12 6.15
CA PHE A 156 -16.84 3.62 7.11
C PHE A 156 -17.08 5.11 6.83
N PRO A 157 -18.34 5.55 6.68
CA PRO A 157 -18.65 6.94 6.34
C PRO A 157 -18.15 7.90 7.42
N ASP A 158 -17.92 9.15 6.99
CA ASP A 158 -17.46 10.18 7.89
C ASP A 158 -18.65 10.88 8.56
N LEU A 159 -18.86 10.54 9.83
CA LEU A 159 -20.03 10.95 10.60
C LEU A 159 -19.55 11.74 11.82
N PRO A 160 -19.54 13.10 11.79
CA PRO A 160 -19.07 13.91 12.91
C PRO A 160 -19.77 13.58 14.23
N GLY A 161 -21.05 13.18 14.17
CA GLY A 161 -21.83 12.77 15.33
C GLY A 161 -21.39 11.48 16.02
N LEU A 162 -20.52 10.67 15.39
CA LEU A 162 -20.01 9.38 15.90
C LEU A 162 -18.48 9.35 16.02
N GLU A 163 -17.79 10.47 15.77
CA GLU A 163 -16.33 10.55 15.74
C GLU A 163 -15.70 10.13 17.08
N LYS A 164 -16.38 10.38 18.21
CA LYS A 164 -15.88 10.04 19.56
C LYS A 164 -16.31 8.65 20.03
N GLU A 165 -17.27 8.05 19.34
CA GLU A 165 -17.88 6.77 19.70
C GLU A 165 -17.31 5.60 18.90
N VAL A 166 -16.88 5.85 17.66
CA VAL A 166 -16.40 4.83 16.73
C VAL A 166 -14.88 4.88 16.62
N LYS A 167 -14.22 3.81 17.08
CA LYS A 167 -12.78 3.62 16.83
C LYS A 167 -12.57 3.05 15.42
N ARG A 168 -11.85 3.79 14.58
CA ARG A 168 -11.48 3.32 13.23
C ARG A 168 -10.15 2.55 13.27
N ILE A 169 -10.11 1.43 12.56
CA ILE A 169 -8.92 0.63 12.27
C ILE A 169 -8.95 0.19 10.80
N ASP A 170 -7.79 -0.05 10.21
CA ASP A 170 -7.65 -0.55 8.83
C ASP A 170 -7.08 -1.98 8.89
N LEU A 171 -7.58 -2.90 8.07
CA LEU A 171 -6.93 -4.21 7.88
C LEU A 171 -5.79 -4.03 6.87
N PRO A 172 -4.51 -4.14 7.27
CA PRO A 172 -3.41 -4.04 6.32
C PRO A 172 -3.41 -5.23 5.37
N LEU A 173 -2.82 -5.08 4.18
CA LEU A 173 -2.56 -6.21 3.28
C LEU A 173 -1.73 -7.31 3.98
N PRO A 174 -1.78 -8.56 3.49
CA PRO A 174 -0.93 -9.64 4.00
C PRO A 174 0.54 -9.24 3.98
N ASP A 175 1.21 -9.41 5.13
CA ASP A 175 2.65 -9.20 5.23
C ASP A 175 3.45 -10.40 4.69
N GLU A 176 4.78 -10.30 4.69
CA GLU A 176 5.65 -11.36 4.16
C GLU A 176 5.43 -12.73 4.84
N ALA A 177 5.25 -12.74 6.16
CA ALA A 177 5.03 -13.98 6.91
C ALA A 177 3.66 -14.60 6.59
N GLU A 178 2.63 -13.77 6.46
CA GLU A 178 1.28 -14.19 6.09
C GLU A 178 1.21 -14.64 4.64
N VAL A 179 1.83 -13.93 3.70
CA VAL A 179 1.93 -14.35 2.28
C VAL A 179 2.64 -15.71 2.18
N GLY A 180 3.74 -15.91 2.91
CA GLY A 180 4.42 -17.21 2.96
C GLY A 180 3.52 -18.32 3.52
N HIS A 181 2.72 -18.03 4.54
CA HIS A 181 1.74 -19.00 5.05
C HIS A 181 0.63 -19.31 4.06
N LEU A 182 0.05 -18.29 3.42
CA LEU A 182 -0.99 -18.43 2.40
C LEU A 182 -0.47 -19.23 1.20
N LEU A 183 0.75 -18.94 0.73
CA LEU A 183 1.40 -19.70 -0.35
C LEU A 183 1.50 -21.18 0.03
N ARG A 184 2.03 -21.50 1.22
CA ARG A 184 2.16 -22.89 1.68
C ARG A 184 0.81 -23.61 1.75
N LEU A 185 -0.23 -22.96 2.28
CA LEU A 185 -1.59 -23.51 2.29
C LEU A 185 -2.10 -23.82 0.88
N GLN A 186 -1.84 -22.95 -0.10
CA GLN A 186 -2.25 -23.21 -1.48
C GLN A 186 -1.44 -24.34 -2.13
N LEU A 187 -0.13 -24.43 -1.84
CA LEU A 187 0.71 -25.53 -2.30
C LEU A 187 0.25 -26.87 -1.71
N GLU A 188 -0.12 -26.92 -0.44
CA GLU A 188 -0.69 -28.11 0.22
C GLU A 188 -2.00 -28.53 -0.46
N ARG A 189 -2.93 -27.59 -0.69
CA ARG A 189 -4.19 -27.87 -1.40
C ARG A 189 -3.96 -28.39 -2.82
N LEU A 190 -2.96 -27.85 -3.52
CA LEU A 190 -2.58 -28.32 -4.85
C LEU A 190 -1.92 -29.71 -4.79
N ALA A 191 -1.14 -30.01 -3.76
CA ALA A 191 -0.55 -31.33 -3.55
C ALA A 191 -1.62 -32.41 -3.30
N ASP A 192 -2.61 -32.10 -2.46
CA ASP A 192 -3.74 -33.00 -2.17
C ASP A 192 -4.59 -33.26 -3.43
N GLY A 193 -4.71 -32.26 -4.31
CA GLY A 193 -5.38 -32.37 -5.62
C GLY A 193 -4.49 -32.86 -6.76
N ALA A 194 -3.18 -33.05 -6.55
CA ALA A 194 -2.19 -33.23 -7.62
C ALA A 194 -2.42 -34.49 -8.45
N GLY A 195 -2.96 -35.54 -7.82
CA GLY A 195 -3.32 -36.79 -8.50
C GLY A 195 -4.42 -36.64 -9.55
N ALA A 196 -5.32 -35.66 -9.40
CA ALA A 196 -6.41 -35.40 -10.35
C ALA A 196 -6.04 -34.37 -11.43
N LEU A 197 -5.10 -33.46 -11.14
CA LEU A 197 -4.74 -32.33 -12.02
C LEU A 197 -3.39 -32.48 -12.74
N GLY A 198 -2.59 -33.50 -12.40
CA GLY A 198 -1.27 -33.74 -13.02
C GLY A 198 -0.26 -32.62 -12.73
N VAL A 199 -0.34 -32.02 -11.53
CA VAL A 199 0.44 -30.85 -11.13
C VAL A 199 1.75 -31.29 -10.48
N THR A 200 2.89 -30.76 -10.93
CA THR A 200 4.21 -31.01 -10.33
C THR A 200 4.65 -29.82 -9.48
N LEU A 201 5.00 -30.06 -8.22
CA LEU A 201 5.51 -29.03 -7.32
C LEU A 201 7.03 -29.11 -7.25
N ALA A 202 7.71 -28.07 -7.71
CA ALA A 202 9.17 -27.92 -7.68
C ALA A 202 9.53 -26.60 -6.99
N VAL A 203 9.22 -26.51 -5.70
CA VAL A 203 9.43 -25.33 -4.87
C VAL A 203 10.51 -25.64 -3.84
N ASP A 204 11.73 -25.15 -4.08
CA ASP A 204 12.77 -25.09 -3.06
C ASP A 204 12.67 -23.79 -2.25
N GLN A 205 13.47 -23.65 -1.20
CA GLN A 205 13.44 -22.45 -0.33
C GLN A 205 13.65 -21.15 -1.13
N ARG A 206 14.56 -21.16 -2.10
CA ARG A 206 14.83 -19.98 -2.95
C ARG A 206 13.63 -19.62 -3.81
N THR A 207 12.97 -20.62 -4.40
CA THR A 207 11.76 -20.43 -5.20
C THR A 207 10.62 -19.92 -4.33
N GLU A 208 10.45 -20.47 -3.13
CA GLU A 208 9.45 -20.00 -2.17
C GLU A 208 9.64 -18.52 -1.84
N GLU A 209 10.87 -18.11 -1.49
CA GLU A 209 11.22 -16.71 -1.23
C GLU A 209 10.89 -15.82 -2.43
N GLN A 210 11.24 -16.23 -3.65
CA GLN A 210 10.92 -15.47 -4.87
C GLN A 210 9.42 -15.37 -5.14
N LEU A 211 8.66 -16.44 -4.90
CA LEU A 211 7.21 -16.44 -5.06
C LEU A 211 6.55 -15.53 -4.03
N VAL A 212 6.99 -15.58 -2.77
CA VAL A 212 6.50 -14.68 -1.70
C VAL A 212 6.74 -13.22 -2.09
N GLN A 213 7.95 -12.87 -2.53
CA GLN A 213 8.25 -11.52 -3.01
C GLN A 213 7.40 -11.13 -4.24
N GLY A 214 7.14 -12.09 -5.13
CA GLY A 214 6.23 -11.94 -6.25
C GLY A 214 4.77 -11.69 -5.86
N LEU A 215 4.32 -12.21 -4.71
CA LEU A 215 2.94 -12.13 -4.23
C LEU A 215 2.69 -11.01 -3.22
N LEU A 216 3.73 -10.45 -2.60
CA LEU A 216 3.61 -9.28 -1.72
C LEU A 216 2.85 -8.14 -2.42
N GLY A 217 2.02 -7.43 -1.65
CA GLY A 217 1.20 -6.32 -2.15
C GLY A 217 -0.14 -6.75 -2.77
N LEU A 218 -0.46 -8.04 -2.76
CA LEU A 218 -1.76 -8.58 -3.18
C LEU A 218 -2.62 -8.94 -1.97
N THR A 219 -3.95 -8.87 -2.14
CA THR A 219 -4.92 -9.43 -1.20
C THR A 219 -4.87 -10.96 -1.21
N GLU A 220 -5.40 -11.62 -0.18
CA GLU A 220 -5.48 -13.07 -0.11
C GLU A 220 -6.16 -13.69 -1.33
N THR A 221 -7.29 -13.12 -1.77
CA THR A 221 -8.02 -13.62 -2.95
C THR A 221 -7.19 -13.46 -4.22
N GLU A 222 -6.44 -12.35 -4.36
CA GLU A 222 -5.55 -12.13 -5.49
C GLU A 222 -4.36 -13.12 -5.47
N ILE A 223 -3.83 -13.44 -4.29
CA ILE A 223 -2.79 -14.46 -4.10
C ILE A 223 -3.30 -15.84 -4.54
N GLU A 224 -4.48 -16.24 -4.05
CA GLU A 224 -5.11 -17.53 -4.41
C GLU A 224 -5.29 -17.64 -5.94
N ASN A 225 -5.82 -16.59 -6.57
CA ASN A 225 -6.01 -16.55 -8.02
C ASN A 225 -4.69 -16.61 -8.80
N ALA A 226 -3.66 -15.85 -8.38
CA ALA A 226 -2.37 -15.83 -9.04
C ALA A 226 -1.67 -17.19 -8.98
N VAL A 227 -1.68 -17.84 -7.81
CA VAL A 227 -1.11 -19.18 -7.62
C VAL A 227 -1.89 -20.23 -8.42
N ALA A 228 -3.23 -20.20 -8.38
CA ALA A 228 -4.06 -21.14 -9.13
C ALA A 228 -3.83 -21.02 -10.65
N LYS A 229 -3.77 -19.80 -11.17
CA LYS A 229 -3.51 -19.55 -12.60
C LYS A 229 -2.12 -20.06 -13.01
N ALA A 230 -1.11 -19.82 -12.18
CA ALA A 230 0.25 -20.31 -12.43
C ALA A 230 0.33 -21.83 -12.40
N ALA A 231 -0.35 -22.47 -11.45
CA ALA A 231 -0.42 -23.93 -11.35
C ALA A 231 -1.03 -24.56 -12.61
N ILE A 232 -2.12 -23.98 -13.12
CA ILE A 232 -2.80 -24.46 -14.34
C ILE A 232 -1.93 -24.23 -15.58
N ALA A 233 -1.37 -23.04 -15.74
CA ALA A 233 -0.60 -22.66 -16.94
C ALA A 233 0.67 -23.50 -17.10
N HIS A 234 1.37 -23.79 -16.00
CA HIS A 234 2.63 -24.54 -16.01
C HIS A 234 2.47 -26.02 -15.64
N ARG A 235 1.25 -26.49 -15.38
CA ARG A 235 0.96 -27.82 -14.82
C ARG A 235 1.80 -28.10 -13.56
N GLY A 236 1.95 -27.08 -12.72
CA GLY A 236 2.93 -27.08 -11.64
C GLY A 236 3.23 -25.70 -11.09
N ILE A 237 3.87 -25.68 -9.92
CA ILE A 237 4.47 -24.47 -9.36
C ILE A 237 5.97 -24.69 -9.22
N GLY A 238 6.76 -23.77 -9.74
CA GLY A 238 8.21 -23.75 -9.64
C GLY A 238 8.81 -22.45 -10.17
N PRO A 239 10.12 -22.40 -10.47
CA PRO A 239 10.78 -21.17 -10.94
C PRO A 239 10.17 -20.59 -12.22
N ALA A 240 9.66 -21.44 -13.12
CA ALA A 240 9.02 -21.04 -14.37
C ALA A 240 7.67 -20.31 -14.15
N SER A 241 7.06 -20.45 -12.98
CA SER A 241 5.79 -19.80 -12.61
C SER A 241 5.96 -18.34 -12.19
N LEU A 242 7.18 -17.93 -11.80
CA LEU A 242 7.46 -16.59 -11.30
C LEU A 242 7.12 -15.47 -12.29
N PRO A 243 7.48 -15.55 -13.59
CA PRO A 243 7.12 -14.52 -14.57
C PRO A 243 5.61 -14.28 -14.65
N LEU A 244 4.80 -15.35 -14.59
CA LEU A 244 3.34 -15.23 -14.64
C LEU A 244 2.81 -14.58 -13.36
N ILE A 245 3.30 -14.95 -12.18
CA ILE A 245 2.90 -14.32 -10.92
C ILE A 245 3.23 -12.83 -10.92
N LEU A 246 4.40 -12.45 -11.42
CA LEU A 246 4.77 -11.03 -11.58
C LEU A 246 3.87 -10.31 -12.58
N GLU A 247 3.42 -10.99 -13.64
CA GLU A 247 2.44 -10.46 -14.59
C GLU A 247 1.07 -10.25 -13.94
N GLU A 248 0.56 -11.21 -13.17
CA GLU A 248 -0.69 -11.07 -12.43
C GLU A 248 -0.61 -9.94 -11.41
N LYS A 249 0.50 -9.83 -10.67
CA LYS A 249 0.74 -8.72 -9.76
C LYS A 249 0.68 -7.38 -10.48
N ARG A 250 1.32 -7.26 -11.64
CA ARG A 250 1.26 -6.04 -12.46
C ARG A 250 -0.17 -5.77 -12.95
N ALA A 251 -0.92 -6.79 -13.33
CA ALA A 251 -2.32 -6.66 -13.76
C ALA A 251 -3.21 -6.15 -12.62
N VAL A 252 -3.08 -6.72 -11.43
CA VAL A 252 -3.82 -6.29 -10.22
C VAL A 252 -3.48 -4.84 -9.85
N ILE A 253 -2.19 -4.48 -9.88
CA ILE A 253 -1.74 -3.11 -9.62
C ILE A 253 -2.33 -2.15 -10.66
N ARG A 254 -2.34 -2.50 -11.95
CA ARG A 254 -2.98 -1.68 -13.00
C ARG A 254 -4.49 -1.58 -12.82
N GLN A 255 -5.16 -2.67 -12.46
CA GLN A 255 -6.61 -2.69 -12.24
C GLN A 255 -7.02 -1.85 -11.02
N SER A 256 -6.10 -1.56 -10.09
CA SER A 256 -6.34 -0.55 -9.04
C SER A 256 -6.67 0.84 -9.58
N GLY A 257 -6.33 1.12 -10.84
CA GLY A 257 -6.47 2.42 -11.49
C GLY A 257 -5.46 3.46 -10.99
N ALA A 258 -5.07 3.41 -9.72
CA ALA A 258 -4.23 4.43 -9.08
C ALA A 258 -2.72 4.24 -9.30
N LEU A 259 -2.24 3.01 -9.52
CA LEU A 259 -0.81 2.71 -9.59
C LEU A 259 -0.40 2.11 -10.94
N THR A 260 0.75 2.55 -11.44
CA THR A 260 1.46 1.92 -12.56
C THR A 260 2.82 1.40 -12.10
N TYR A 261 3.13 0.15 -12.44
CA TYR A 261 4.47 -0.40 -12.23
C TYR A 261 5.42 0.09 -13.31
N SER A 262 6.46 0.81 -12.92
CA SER A 262 7.45 1.36 -13.85
C SER A 262 8.71 0.51 -13.90
N HIS A 263 9.21 0.32 -15.11
CA HIS A 263 10.42 -0.47 -15.32
C HIS A 263 11.65 0.33 -14.88
N PRO A 264 12.60 -0.30 -14.17
CA PRO A 264 13.85 0.32 -13.79
C PRO A 264 14.67 0.69 -15.04
N GLU A 265 15.38 1.80 -14.97
CA GLU A 265 16.37 2.21 -15.98
C GLU A 265 17.77 2.01 -15.40
N PRO A 266 18.72 1.43 -16.15
CA PRO A 266 20.12 1.30 -15.71
C PRO A 266 20.71 2.60 -15.16
N ALA A 267 21.49 2.51 -14.10
CA ALA A 267 22.06 3.69 -13.43
C ALA A 267 22.98 4.53 -14.35
N ASP A 268 23.64 3.86 -15.30
CA ASP A 268 24.52 4.49 -16.30
C ASP A 268 23.74 5.29 -17.36
N HIS A 269 22.41 5.16 -17.39
CA HIS A 269 21.55 5.94 -18.28
C HIS A 269 21.28 7.36 -17.77
N LEU A 270 21.74 7.74 -16.57
CA LEU A 270 21.77 9.14 -16.14
C LEU A 270 23.09 9.75 -16.62
N GLY A 271 23.06 10.61 -17.64
CA GLY A 271 24.21 11.45 -17.96
C GLY A 271 24.32 12.58 -16.93
N GLY A 272 25.51 12.82 -16.37
CA GLY A 272 25.71 13.90 -15.41
C GLY A 272 25.09 13.70 -14.01
N TYR A 273 24.91 14.78 -13.25
CA TYR A 273 24.26 14.80 -11.94
C TYR A 273 24.88 13.87 -10.88
N ALA A 274 26.20 13.87 -10.76
CA ALA A 274 26.94 13.02 -9.82
C ALA A 274 26.42 13.12 -8.37
N ASN A 275 26.08 14.33 -7.92
CA ASN A 275 25.52 14.57 -6.59
C ASN A 275 24.19 13.83 -6.39
N LEU A 276 23.29 13.85 -7.38
CA LEU A 276 22.01 13.16 -7.30
C LEU A 276 22.19 11.63 -7.23
N ARG A 277 23.15 11.10 -7.99
CA ARG A 277 23.55 9.69 -7.92
C ARG A 277 24.04 9.31 -6.52
N GLN A 278 24.91 10.14 -5.94
CA GLN A 278 25.42 9.94 -4.59
C GLN A 278 24.28 9.92 -3.56
N LEU A 279 23.32 10.85 -3.65
CA LEU A 279 22.16 10.89 -2.76
C LEU A 279 21.29 9.62 -2.85
N LEU A 280 21.13 9.06 -4.05
CA LEU A 280 20.40 7.80 -4.24
C LEU A 280 21.16 6.61 -3.64
N HIS A 281 22.49 6.58 -3.74
CA HIS A 281 23.31 5.55 -3.09
C HIS A 281 23.27 5.67 -1.56
N GLU A 282 23.36 6.88 -1.02
CA GLU A 282 23.21 7.13 0.42
C GLU A 282 21.83 6.67 0.90
N ALA A 283 20.76 7.02 0.18
CA ALA A 283 19.42 6.56 0.48
C ALA A 283 19.32 5.02 0.48
N ALA A 284 19.91 4.33 -0.50
CA ALA A 284 19.91 2.87 -0.56
C ALA A 284 20.53 2.24 0.69
N ILE A 285 21.61 2.82 1.23
CA ILE A 285 22.27 2.34 2.46
C ILE A 285 21.33 2.43 3.67
N THR A 286 20.54 3.50 3.80
CA THR A 286 19.63 3.71 4.94
C THR A 286 18.58 2.61 5.08
N PHE A 287 18.28 1.90 4.00
CA PHE A 287 17.30 0.82 3.97
C PHE A 287 17.87 -0.57 4.33
N THR A 288 19.16 -0.67 4.62
CA THR A 288 19.80 -1.94 4.95
C THR A 288 19.55 -2.35 6.40
N PRO A 289 19.49 -3.66 6.72
CA PRO A 289 19.39 -4.13 8.10
C PRO A 289 20.52 -3.61 9.00
N ALA A 290 21.73 -3.48 8.45
CA ALA A 290 22.90 -2.95 9.17
C ALA A 290 22.73 -1.47 9.55
N ALA A 291 22.22 -0.64 8.64
CA ALA A 291 21.92 0.76 8.93
C ALA A 291 20.85 0.90 10.02
N ARG A 292 19.78 0.09 9.93
CA ARG A 292 18.73 0.06 10.95
C ARG A 292 19.25 -0.38 12.32
N ALA A 293 20.10 -1.42 12.37
CA ALA A 293 20.72 -1.89 13.61
C ALA A 293 21.66 -0.84 14.23
N TYR A 294 22.26 0.02 13.41
CA TYR A 294 23.08 1.16 13.86
C TYR A 294 22.25 2.38 14.31
N GLY A 295 20.92 2.35 14.14
CA GLY A 295 20.04 3.47 14.48
C GLY A 295 19.97 4.55 13.39
N VAL A 296 20.37 4.24 12.16
CA VAL A 296 20.16 5.14 11.00
C VAL A 296 18.69 5.07 10.61
N GLU A 297 18.02 6.22 10.57
CA GLU A 297 16.65 6.32 10.08
C GLU A 297 16.60 6.17 8.55
N PRO A 298 15.62 5.43 8.00
CA PRO A 298 15.43 5.34 6.56
C PRO A 298 15.19 6.69 5.90
N SER A 299 15.76 6.89 4.70
CA SER A 299 15.54 8.10 3.92
C SER A 299 14.09 8.16 3.42
N LYS A 300 13.38 9.26 3.69
CA LYS A 300 11.97 9.44 3.34
C LYS A 300 11.74 9.62 1.84
N GLY A 301 12.69 10.23 1.13
CA GLY A 301 12.50 10.54 -0.29
C GLY A 301 13.15 11.82 -0.80
N LEU A 302 12.92 12.10 -2.07
CA LEU A 302 13.40 13.27 -2.81
C LEU A 302 12.23 14.01 -3.45
N LEU A 303 12.26 15.35 -3.36
CA LEU A 303 11.48 16.22 -4.24
C LEU A 303 12.42 16.83 -5.28
N LEU A 304 12.22 16.45 -6.54
CA LEU A 304 12.97 16.97 -7.69
C LEU A 304 12.23 18.17 -8.27
N VAL A 305 12.84 19.36 -8.17
CA VAL A 305 12.27 20.61 -8.67
C VAL A 305 13.11 21.10 -9.84
N GLY A 306 12.51 21.47 -10.96
CA GLY A 306 13.29 22.03 -12.06
C GLY A 306 12.50 22.21 -13.34
N LEU A 307 13.15 22.74 -14.38
CA LEU A 307 12.51 22.95 -15.68
C LEU A 307 12.02 21.62 -16.30
N PRO A 308 10.97 21.63 -17.13
CA PRO A 308 10.58 20.46 -17.92
C PRO A 308 11.74 19.93 -18.77
N GLY A 309 11.78 18.62 -19.03
CA GLY A 309 12.80 18.03 -19.90
C GLY A 309 14.18 17.79 -19.27
N THR A 310 14.40 18.14 -18.00
CA THR A 310 15.67 17.91 -17.28
C THR A 310 15.88 16.48 -16.74
N GLY A 311 14.99 15.54 -17.09
CA GLY A 311 15.16 14.13 -16.72
C GLY A 311 14.63 13.73 -15.34
N LYS A 312 13.80 14.56 -14.68
CA LYS A 312 13.22 14.25 -13.36
C LYS A 312 12.49 12.89 -13.30
N ASP A 313 11.74 12.53 -14.34
CA ASP A 313 11.07 11.22 -14.40
C ASP A 313 12.04 10.06 -14.68
N LEU A 314 13.12 10.31 -15.43
CA LEU A 314 14.19 9.33 -15.63
C LEU A 314 14.86 9.00 -14.29
N VAL A 315 15.09 9.99 -13.44
CA VAL A 315 15.68 9.80 -12.10
C VAL A 315 14.84 8.84 -11.26
N LYS A 316 13.49 8.88 -11.32
CA LYS A 316 12.64 7.90 -10.62
C LYS A 316 12.97 6.47 -11.02
N ARG A 317 13.06 6.21 -12.33
CA ARG A 317 13.37 4.86 -12.87
C ARG A 317 14.79 4.42 -12.53
N ILE A 318 15.72 5.36 -12.40
CA ILE A 318 17.11 5.09 -12.01
C ILE A 318 17.22 4.84 -10.51
N ALA A 319 16.45 5.55 -9.68
CA ALA A 319 16.34 5.28 -8.26
C ALA A 319 15.90 3.83 -8.00
N SER A 320 14.95 3.32 -8.80
CA SER A 320 14.52 1.91 -8.76
C SER A 320 15.70 0.94 -8.88
N SER A 321 16.59 1.18 -9.85
CA SER A 321 17.79 0.39 -10.08
C SER A 321 18.82 0.52 -8.96
N ILE A 322 19.10 1.74 -8.49
CA ILE A 322 20.13 1.99 -7.48
C ILE A 322 19.70 1.45 -6.11
N LEU A 323 18.44 1.66 -5.73
CA LEU A 323 17.91 1.19 -4.44
C LEU A 323 17.52 -0.30 -4.48
N GLY A 324 17.42 -0.90 -5.68
CA GLY A 324 16.97 -2.28 -5.85
C GLY A 324 15.52 -2.50 -5.42
N ARG A 325 14.66 -1.48 -5.59
CA ARG A 325 13.28 -1.46 -5.08
C ARG A 325 12.28 -1.18 -6.20
N PRO A 326 11.11 -1.84 -6.23
CA PRO A 326 10.13 -1.65 -7.29
C PRO A 326 9.58 -0.22 -7.32
N LEU A 327 9.49 0.39 -8.51
CA LEU A 327 8.90 1.72 -8.70
C LEU A 327 7.41 1.61 -9.02
N LEU A 328 6.59 2.27 -8.21
CA LEU A 328 5.16 2.42 -8.40
C LEU A 328 4.86 3.90 -8.62
N ASP A 329 4.44 4.28 -9.83
CA ASP A 329 3.99 5.64 -10.11
C ASP A 329 2.51 5.78 -9.75
N LEU A 330 2.19 6.77 -8.92
CA LEU A 330 0.82 7.12 -8.55
C LEU A 330 0.24 8.06 -9.61
N ASP A 331 -0.89 7.67 -10.20
CA ASP A 331 -1.66 8.51 -11.12
C ASP A 331 -2.74 9.26 -10.35
N PHE A 332 -2.48 10.53 -10.08
CA PHE A 332 -3.45 11.42 -9.44
C PHE A 332 -4.71 11.62 -10.26
N GLY A 333 -4.64 11.60 -11.60
CA GLY A 333 -5.82 11.73 -12.46
C GLY A 333 -6.78 10.57 -12.28
N SER A 334 -6.24 9.35 -12.23
CA SER A 334 -7.05 8.14 -11.97
C SER A 334 -7.58 8.04 -10.54
N VAL A 335 -6.87 8.62 -9.57
CA VAL A 335 -7.33 8.73 -8.18
C VAL A 335 -8.43 9.79 -8.00
N MET A 336 -8.36 10.90 -8.74
CA MET A 336 -9.24 12.08 -8.58
C MET A 336 -10.37 12.20 -9.62
N GLY A 337 -10.38 11.38 -10.67
CA GLY A 337 -11.39 11.46 -11.74
C GLY A 337 -12.81 11.07 -11.30
N GLU A 338 -13.83 11.55 -12.03
CA GLU A 338 -15.29 11.40 -11.79
C GLU A 338 -15.84 9.94 -11.81
N GLY A 339 -14.99 8.94 -11.66
CA GLY A 339 -15.38 7.53 -11.60
C GLY A 339 -14.38 6.68 -10.85
N GLY A 340 -13.85 7.22 -9.73
CA GLY A 340 -12.82 6.64 -8.86
C GLY A 340 -12.57 5.17 -9.13
N GLY A 341 -11.56 4.90 -9.94
CA GLY A 341 -11.13 3.58 -10.39
C GLY A 341 -12.22 2.51 -10.44
N VAL A 342 -13.27 2.68 -11.24
CA VAL A 342 -14.31 1.65 -11.55
C VAL A 342 -15.15 1.18 -10.33
N ILE A 343 -14.69 1.29 -9.08
CA ILE A 343 -15.36 0.81 -7.85
C ILE A 343 -14.79 1.56 -6.61
N GLY A 344 -15.06 2.86 -6.41
CA GLY A 344 -14.76 3.51 -5.12
C GLY A 344 -14.56 5.03 -5.09
N SER A 345 -14.57 5.63 -3.90
CA SER A 345 -14.13 7.03 -3.64
C SER A 345 -12.62 7.17 -3.86
N GLY A 346 -12.13 8.35 -4.26
CA GLY A 346 -10.69 8.61 -4.48
C GLY A 346 -9.81 8.30 -3.25
N ALA A 347 -10.38 8.47 -2.06
CA ALA A 347 -9.74 8.10 -0.79
C ALA A 347 -9.44 6.59 -0.66
N MET A 348 -10.26 5.72 -1.25
CA MET A 348 -10.00 4.27 -1.23
C MET A 348 -8.88 3.90 -2.18
N SER A 349 -8.92 4.44 -3.40
CA SER A 349 -7.90 4.21 -4.42
C SER A 349 -6.53 4.60 -3.91
N ILE A 350 -6.41 5.74 -3.22
CA ILE A 350 -5.14 6.16 -2.62
C ILE A 350 -4.76 5.29 -1.42
N LYS A 351 -5.68 4.95 -0.50
CA LYS A 351 -5.38 4.04 0.63
C LYS A 351 -4.82 2.71 0.13
N ARG A 352 -5.46 2.12 -0.88
CA ARG A 352 -5.01 0.86 -1.48
C ARG A 352 -3.64 1.02 -2.12
N ALA A 353 -3.43 2.08 -2.91
CA ALA A 353 -2.14 2.37 -3.53
C ALA A 353 -1.01 2.48 -2.50
N LEU A 354 -1.23 3.24 -1.42
CA LEU A 354 -0.27 3.42 -0.35
C LEU A 354 -0.02 2.13 0.46
N GLY A 355 -1.06 1.32 0.67
CA GLY A 355 -0.94 -0.01 1.28
C GLY A 355 -0.08 -0.95 0.43
N ILE A 356 -0.27 -0.97 -0.88
CA ILE A 356 0.56 -1.73 -1.83
C ILE A 356 2.01 -1.25 -1.76
N ALA A 357 2.26 0.06 -1.85
CA ALA A 357 3.61 0.63 -1.79
C ALA A 357 4.35 0.28 -0.50
N THR A 358 3.64 0.34 0.64
CA THR A 358 4.17 -0.01 1.98
C THR A 358 4.52 -1.50 2.07
N THR A 359 3.61 -2.36 1.60
CA THR A 359 3.81 -3.82 1.64
C THR A 359 4.97 -4.27 0.75
N LEU A 360 5.12 -3.63 -0.41
CA LEU A 360 6.24 -3.87 -1.32
C LEU A 360 7.56 -3.28 -0.86
N LYS A 361 7.55 -2.39 0.14
CA LYS A 361 8.71 -1.58 0.55
C LYS A 361 9.36 -0.93 -0.67
N GLY A 362 8.53 -0.35 -1.55
CA GLY A 362 8.95 0.10 -2.88
C GLY A 362 9.47 1.54 -2.93
N ILE A 363 9.50 2.07 -4.14
CA ILE A 363 9.60 3.50 -4.42
C ILE A 363 8.22 3.99 -4.88
N LEU A 364 7.70 5.04 -4.25
CA LEU A 364 6.47 5.71 -4.69
C LEU A 364 6.84 6.94 -5.53
N GLY A 365 6.56 6.88 -6.83
CA GLY A 365 6.75 7.96 -7.78
C GLY A 365 5.53 8.89 -7.82
N LEU A 366 5.76 10.19 -7.64
CA LEU A 366 4.73 11.23 -7.74
C LEU A 366 5.12 12.21 -8.86
N SER A 367 4.50 12.11 -10.03
CA SER A 367 4.75 13.05 -11.13
C SER A 367 3.93 14.32 -10.98
N GLU A 368 4.53 15.47 -11.32
CA GLU A 368 3.84 16.78 -11.33
C GLU A 368 3.07 17.03 -10.03
N PHE A 369 3.75 16.76 -8.91
CA PHE A 369 3.17 16.77 -7.58
C PHE A 369 2.50 18.11 -7.25
N GLU A 370 3.05 19.21 -7.76
CA GLU A 370 2.51 20.56 -7.62
C GLU A 370 1.12 20.72 -8.24
N LYS A 371 0.82 20.01 -9.33
CA LYS A 371 -0.51 20.08 -9.96
C LYS A 371 -1.55 19.36 -9.09
N ALA A 372 -1.17 18.21 -8.53
CA ALA A 372 -2.03 17.45 -7.66
C ALA A 372 -2.38 18.23 -6.39
N VAL A 373 -1.38 18.84 -5.74
CA VAL A 373 -1.59 19.55 -4.47
C VAL A 373 -1.98 21.02 -4.61
N GLY A 374 -1.65 21.65 -5.74
CA GLY A 374 -2.00 23.05 -6.06
C GLY A 374 -3.47 23.25 -6.43
N GLY A 375 -4.13 22.22 -6.98
CA GLY A 375 -5.57 22.22 -7.27
C GLY A 375 -6.47 22.40 -6.04
N LEU A 376 -5.90 22.29 -4.83
CA LEU A 376 -6.58 22.60 -3.56
C LEU A 376 -6.90 24.09 -3.38
N GLN A 377 -6.17 24.98 -4.05
CA GLN A 377 -6.39 26.43 -3.91
C GLN A 377 -7.46 26.99 -4.86
N SER A 378 -7.80 26.27 -5.94
CA SER A 378 -8.74 26.72 -6.97
C SER A 378 -10.15 26.13 -6.86
N SER A 379 -10.33 25.06 -6.07
CA SER A 379 -11.57 24.28 -5.99
C SER A 379 -12.55 24.81 -4.93
N ASN A 380 -13.02 26.04 -5.13
CA ASN A 380 -14.09 26.66 -4.32
C ASN A 380 -15.52 26.22 -4.73
N ARG A 381 -15.68 25.13 -5.50
CA ARG A 381 -16.99 24.66 -6.01
C ARG A 381 -17.08 23.13 -5.94
N THR A 382 -18.00 22.68 -5.08
CA THR A 382 -18.65 21.36 -4.95
C THR A 382 -17.81 20.08 -4.74
N ASP A 383 -16.63 19.88 -5.36
CA ASP A 383 -15.83 18.64 -5.22
C ASP A 383 -14.51 18.80 -4.43
N GLY A 384 -14.21 20.01 -3.96
CA GLY A 384 -12.94 20.32 -3.28
C GLY A 384 -12.69 19.52 -1.99
N GLY A 385 -13.74 19.01 -1.32
CA GLY A 385 -13.63 18.30 -0.05
C GLY A 385 -13.01 16.89 -0.17
N GLU A 386 -13.40 16.12 -1.19
CA GLU A 386 -12.91 14.74 -1.36
C GLU A 386 -11.45 14.73 -1.84
N THR A 387 -11.12 15.61 -2.78
CA THR A 387 -9.76 15.80 -3.28
C THR A 387 -8.81 16.28 -2.17
N ALA A 388 -9.24 17.26 -1.35
CA ALA A 388 -8.49 17.70 -0.17
C ALA A 388 -8.22 16.59 0.83
N ARG A 389 -9.24 15.77 1.12
CA ARG A 389 -9.09 14.63 2.03
C ARG A 389 -8.12 13.59 1.49
N THR A 390 -8.18 13.31 0.19
CA THR A 390 -7.32 12.33 -0.49
C THR A 390 -5.86 12.78 -0.45
N ILE A 391 -5.58 14.05 -0.72
CA ILE A 391 -4.22 14.61 -0.62
C ILE A 391 -3.75 14.66 0.84
N ALA A 392 -4.62 15.03 1.79
CA ALA A 392 -4.26 15.01 3.21
C ALA A 392 -3.85 13.61 3.68
N LEU A 393 -4.54 12.56 3.22
CA LEU A 393 -4.19 11.18 3.51
C LEU A 393 -2.79 10.82 2.97
N LEU A 394 -2.47 11.21 1.73
CA LEU A 394 -1.14 11.02 1.16
C LEU A 394 -0.07 11.73 2.00
N LEU A 395 -0.27 13.01 2.31
CA LEU A 395 0.69 13.82 3.05
C LEU A 395 0.94 13.30 4.47
N ASN A 396 -0.10 12.79 5.14
CA ASN A 396 0.02 12.16 6.45
C ASN A 396 0.78 10.84 6.37
N TRP A 397 0.42 9.98 5.40
CA TRP A 397 1.12 8.71 5.18
C TRP A 397 2.61 8.93 4.86
N MET A 398 2.94 9.93 4.03
CA MET A 398 4.33 10.27 3.72
C MET A 398 5.16 10.65 4.95
N ALA A 399 4.53 11.29 5.95
CA ALA A 399 5.21 11.65 7.20
C ALA A 399 5.46 10.42 8.09
N GLU A 400 4.50 9.50 8.15
CA GLU A 400 4.52 8.35 9.08
C GLU A 400 5.32 7.15 8.54
N GLN A 401 5.25 6.86 7.24
CA GLN A 401 5.86 5.69 6.61
C GLN A 401 7.39 5.64 6.76
N GLN A 402 7.98 4.45 6.93
CA GLN A 402 9.44 4.28 7.14
C GLN A 402 10.12 3.42 6.07
N ASP A 403 9.38 2.60 5.33
CA ASP A 403 9.95 1.58 4.43
C ASP A 403 9.81 1.91 2.95
N VAL A 404 9.22 3.05 2.59
CA VAL A 404 8.98 3.48 1.21
C VAL A 404 9.80 4.72 0.89
N PHE A 405 10.52 4.70 -0.22
CA PHE A 405 11.23 5.88 -0.71
C PHE A 405 10.32 6.68 -1.63
N VAL A 406 9.98 7.93 -1.29
CA VAL A 406 9.12 8.75 -2.15
C VAL A 406 9.97 9.58 -3.11
N VAL A 407 9.69 9.54 -4.41
CA VAL A 407 10.32 10.44 -5.39
C VAL A 407 9.24 11.25 -6.06
N ALA A 408 9.17 12.54 -5.72
CA ALA A 408 8.23 13.48 -6.31
C ALA A 408 8.94 14.38 -7.33
N THR A 409 8.24 14.76 -8.40
CA THR A 409 8.72 15.74 -9.38
C THR A 409 7.81 16.95 -9.38
N ALA A 410 8.40 18.14 -9.52
CA ALA A 410 7.67 19.39 -9.69
C ALA A 410 8.35 20.29 -10.71
N ASN A 411 7.55 20.98 -11.52
CA ASN A 411 8.05 21.99 -12.46
C ASN A 411 8.01 23.40 -11.88
N ASP A 412 7.08 23.68 -10.97
CA ASP A 412 6.93 24.99 -10.34
C ASP A 412 6.76 24.89 -8.82
N VAL A 413 7.85 25.17 -8.08
CA VAL A 413 7.84 25.14 -6.61
C VAL A 413 6.93 26.19 -5.98
N ARG A 414 6.59 27.27 -6.70
CA ARG A 414 5.74 28.35 -6.17
C ARG A 414 4.30 27.90 -5.94
N GLN A 415 3.88 26.82 -6.58
CA GLN A 415 2.56 26.21 -6.41
C GLN A 415 2.50 25.29 -5.18
N LEU A 416 3.65 24.99 -4.56
CA LEU A 416 3.73 24.19 -3.36
C LEU A 416 3.63 25.07 -2.12
N ALA A 417 2.66 24.78 -1.27
CA ALA A 417 2.50 25.44 0.02
C ALA A 417 3.66 25.04 0.97
N PRO A 418 4.13 25.92 1.86
CA PRO A 418 5.17 25.60 2.83
C PRO A 418 4.86 24.35 3.66
N GLU A 419 3.57 24.10 3.97
CA GLU A 419 3.12 22.92 4.68
C GLU A 419 3.44 21.64 3.91
N GLN A 420 3.36 21.64 2.58
CA GLN A 420 3.65 20.50 1.70
C GLN A 420 5.15 20.19 1.65
N LEU A 421 5.99 21.21 1.86
CA LEU A 421 7.45 21.14 1.86
C LEU A 421 8.05 20.95 3.26
N ARG A 422 7.24 20.88 4.32
CA ARG A 422 7.74 20.75 5.69
C ARG A 422 8.65 19.51 5.86
N GLN A 423 9.70 19.69 6.67
CA GLN A 423 10.58 18.62 7.09
C GLN A 423 9.77 17.46 7.70
N GLY A 424 10.07 16.24 7.27
CA GLY A 424 9.38 15.01 7.67
C GLY A 424 8.66 14.28 6.54
N ARG A 425 8.36 14.95 5.41
CA ARG A 425 7.67 14.34 4.25
C ARG A 425 8.61 13.98 3.10
N PHE A 426 9.54 14.87 2.80
CA PHE A 426 10.68 14.61 1.93
C PHE A 426 11.95 14.66 2.75
N GLY A 427 12.89 13.76 2.45
CA GLY A 427 14.22 13.79 3.07
C GLY A 427 15.05 14.94 2.53
N GLN A 428 14.98 15.18 1.22
CA GLN A 428 15.69 16.29 0.57
C GLN A 428 14.89 16.89 -0.59
N ILE A 429 15.14 18.16 -0.86
CA ILE A 429 14.65 18.87 -2.04
C ILE A 429 15.87 19.14 -2.93
N VAL A 430 15.82 18.65 -4.17
CA VAL A 430 16.92 18.77 -5.13
C VAL A 430 16.44 19.61 -6.31
N PHE A 431 17.18 20.69 -6.58
CA PHE A 431 16.96 21.49 -7.77
C PHE A 431 17.72 20.88 -8.96
N VAL A 432 16.98 20.51 -10.00
CA VAL A 432 17.49 19.93 -11.25
C VAL A 432 17.42 21.02 -12.32
N ASP A 433 18.51 21.75 -12.45
CA ASP A 433 18.66 22.80 -13.47
C ASP A 433 19.05 22.21 -14.84
N LEU A 434 19.26 23.09 -15.83
CA LEU A 434 19.87 22.72 -17.09
C LEU A 434 21.26 22.09 -16.87
N PRO A 435 21.62 21.07 -17.67
CA PRO A 435 22.89 20.37 -17.54
C PRO A 435 24.08 21.29 -17.83
N SER A 436 25.14 21.16 -17.01
CA SER A 436 26.44 21.81 -17.28
C SER A 436 27.07 21.27 -18.57
N PRO A 437 28.10 21.92 -19.15
CA PRO A 437 28.78 21.40 -20.34
C PRO A 437 29.28 19.96 -20.18
N ALA A 438 29.81 19.62 -19.01
CA ALA A 438 30.23 18.26 -18.68
C ALA A 438 29.03 17.28 -18.64
N ASP A 439 27.92 17.68 -18.00
CA ASP A 439 26.70 16.87 -17.98
C ASP A 439 26.14 16.67 -19.40
N ARG A 440 26.18 17.70 -20.26
CA ARG A 440 25.71 17.61 -21.65
C ARG A 440 26.53 16.61 -22.47
N ALA A 441 27.85 16.63 -22.36
CA ALA A 441 28.72 15.65 -23.01
C ALA A 441 28.38 14.22 -22.55
N ASP A 442 28.12 14.03 -21.25
CA ASP A 442 27.68 12.75 -20.70
C ASP A 442 26.31 12.33 -21.24
N ILE A 443 25.35 13.25 -21.32
CA ILE A 443 24.01 12.99 -21.87
C ILE A 443 24.09 12.58 -23.35
N PHE A 444 24.90 13.27 -24.16
CA PHE A 444 25.16 12.86 -25.55
C PHE A 444 25.75 11.45 -25.61
N ARG A 445 26.75 11.14 -24.78
CA ARG A 445 27.37 9.80 -24.71
C ARG A 445 26.33 8.72 -24.46
N VAL A 446 25.47 8.93 -23.47
CA VAL A 446 24.39 7.99 -23.11
C VAL A 446 23.42 7.80 -24.27
N HIS A 447 22.95 8.89 -24.89
CA HIS A 447 21.96 8.79 -25.96
C HIS A 447 22.52 8.19 -27.26
N LEU A 448 23.80 8.38 -27.56
CA LEU A 448 24.48 7.71 -28.67
C LEU A 448 24.63 6.21 -28.40
N ALA A 449 25.11 5.83 -27.21
CA ALA A 449 25.28 4.43 -26.82
C ALA A 449 23.95 3.66 -26.84
N LYS A 450 22.86 4.26 -26.34
CA LYS A 450 21.49 3.68 -26.39
C LYS A 450 21.02 3.35 -27.81
N ARG A 451 21.60 3.98 -28.84
CA ARG A 451 21.26 3.80 -30.26
C ARG A 451 22.33 3.02 -31.02
N ALA A 452 23.15 2.26 -30.29
CA ALA A 452 24.23 1.45 -30.83
C ALA A 452 25.19 2.25 -31.72
N ARG A 453 25.43 3.52 -31.37
CA ARG A 453 26.51 4.33 -31.93
C ARG A 453 27.66 4.35 -30.94
N ASP A 454 28.88 4.25 -31.43
CA ASP A 454 30.08 4.40 -30.59
C ASP A 454 30.27 5.89 -30.25
N PRO A 455 30.13 6.31 -28.98
CA PRO A 455 30.32 7.70 -28.60
C PRO A 455 31.73 8.23 -28.87
N GLN A 456 32.74 7.36 -28.96
CA GLN A 456 34.11 7.77 -29.30
C GLN A 456 34.26 8.26 -30.74
N SER A 457 33.27 7.95 -31.60
CA SER A 457 33.23 8.45 -32.98
C SER A 457 32.75 9.90 -33.09
N PHE A 458 32.38 10.55 -31.97
CA PHE A 458 31.78 11.88 -31.94
C PHE A 458 32.58 12.82 -31.05
N ASP A 459 32.67 14.08 -31.44
CA ASP A 459 33.23 15.15 -30.60
C ASP A 459 32.17 15.61 -29.58
N LEU A 460 32.17 14.97 -28.42
CA LEU A 460 31.19 15.23 -27.36
C LEU A 460 31.35 16.61 -26.73
N GLU A 461 32.56 17.17 -26.73
CA GLU A 461 32.83 18.49 -26.16
C GLU A 461 32.24 19.56 -27.07
N GLN A 462 32.49 19.47 -28.38
CA GLN A 462 31.89 20.39 -29.35
C GLN A 462 30.36 20.28 -29.38
N LEU A 463 29.81 19.07 -29.31
CA LEU A 463 28.36 18.87 -29.20
C LEU A 463 27.78 19.51 -27.94
N ALA A 464 28.48 19.39 -26.80
CA ALA A 464 28.06 19.99 -25.54
C ALA A 464 28.11 21.52 -25.56
N GLU A 465 29.10 22.13 -26.22
CA GLU A 465 29.16 23.57 -26.42
C GLU A 465 28.04 24.07 -27.35
N ALA A 466 27.79 23.37 -28.45
CA ALA A 466 26.73 23.72 -29.40
C ALA A 466 25.32 23.57 -28.81
N ALA A 467 25.15 22.69 -27.83
CA ALA A 467 23.90 22.45 -27.12
C ALA A 467 23.73 23.34 -25.86
N ASP A 468 24.32 24.53 -25.83
CA ASP A 468 24.16 25.42 -24.69
C ASP A 468 22.69 25.81 -24.47
N GLY A 469 22.26 25.76 -23.21
CA GLY A 469 20.86 25.94 -22.82
C GLY A 469 19.94 24.73 -23.08
N PHE A 470 20.42 23.64 -23.67
CA PHE A 470 19.59 22.47 -23.93
C PHE A 470 19.41 21.63 -22.67
N SER A 471 18.17 21.20 -22.45
CA SER A 471 17.80 20.15 -21.51
C SER A 471 18.18 18.76 -22.04
N GLY A 472 18.14 17.75 -21.17
CA GLY A 472 18.39 16.37 -21.57
C GLY A 472 17.42 15.88 -22.66
N ALA A 473 16.15 16.30 -22.61
CA ALA A 473 15.16 15.98 -23.63
C ALA A 473 15.48 16.61 -25.00
N GLU A 474 15.98 17.85 -25.03
CA GLU A 474 16.38 18.53 -26.27
C GLU A 474 17.64 17.89 -26.87
N ILE A 475 18.60 17.49 -26.04
CA ILE A 475 19.77 16.72 -26.48
C ILE A 475 19.34 15.37 -27.08
N GLU A 476 18.42 14.65 -26.43
CA GLU A 476 17.87 13.42 -26.97
C GLU A 476 17.23 13.64 -28.35
N ALA A 477 16.46 14.72 -28.49
CA ALA A 477 15.81 15.09 -29.75
C ALA A 477 16.84 15.42 -30.84
N ALA A 478 17.91 16.16 -30.51
CA ALA A 478 19.00 16.47 -31.42
C ALA A 478 19.70 15.20 -31.93
N VAL A 479 19.97 14.23 -31.06
CA VAL A 479 20.55 12.94 -31.45
C VAL A 479 19.59 12.15 -32.37
N LYS A 480 18.28 12.15 -32.08
CA LYS A 480 17.28 11.51 -32.95
C LYS A 480 17.25 12.17 -34.33
N GLY A 481 17.24 13.49 -34.39
CA GLY A 481 17.23 14.26 -35.64
C GLY A 481 18.48 13.99 -36.47
N GLY A 482 19.67 14.11 -35.88
CA GLY A 482 20.93 13.88 -36.58
C GLY A 482 21.07 12.45 -37.13
N LEU A 483 20.51 11.44 -36.45
CA LEU A 483 20.49 10.07 -36.96
C LEU A 483 19.53 9.88 -38.14
N LEU A 484 18.38 10.56 -38.12
CA LEU A 484 17.46 10.53 -39.25
C LEU A 484 18.09 11.22 -40.46
N ASP A 485 18.71 12.39 -40.27
CA ASP A 485 19.37 13.15 -41.32
C ASP A 485 20.55 12.39 -41.94
N ALA A 486 21.30 11.62 -41.15
CA ALA A 486 22.39 10.80 -41.65
C ALA A 486 21.92 9.50 -42.35
N PHE A 487 20.68 9.07 -42.09
CA PHE A 487 20.09 7.88 -42.70
C PHE A 487 19.44 8.18 -44.06
N MET A 488 18.81 9.36 -44.18
CA MET A 488 18.29 9.89 -45.44
C MET A 488 19.42 10.22 -46.41
#